data_AF-A0A453HH92-F1
#
_entry.id   AF-A0A453HH92-F1
#
_cell.length_a   1.000
_cell.length_b   1.000
_cell.length_c   1.000
_cell.angle_alpha   90.00
_cell.angle_beta   90.00
_cell.angle_gamma   90.00
#
_symmetry.space_group_name_H-M   'P 1'
#
loop_
_entity.id
_entity.type
_entity.pdbx_description
1 polymer ?
#
loop_
_entity_poly.entity_id
_entity_poly.type
_entity_poly.pdbx_seq_one_letter_code
_entity_poly.pdbx_strand_id
1 'polypeptide(L)'
;CLASRRGARHAMEDAYGVIAQKVGGDSQLAFYGVYDGHGGRAAVDFVSDHLGKNVVAAVLATTTEEALEAEPSSWSTTDAVSAAIRAAYLATDSELVKQGLRGGSC
;
A
#
# COMPACT_ATOMS: atom_id res chain seq x y z
N CYS A 1 6.66 2.87 16.95
CA CYS A 1 6.98 4.32 17.01
C CYS A 1 7.50 4.74 15.65
N LEU A 2 7.08 5.89 15.12
CA LEU A 2 7.52 6.41 13.82
C LEU A 2 8.12 7.81 14.03
N ALA A 3 9.17 8.14 13.28
CA ALA A 3 9.69 9.50 13.18
C ALA A 3 9.84 9.89 11.71
N SER A 4 9.37 11.09 11.35
CA SER A 4 9.62 11.72 10.06
C SER A 4 10.08 13.16 10.30
N ARG A 5 11.08 13.62 9.54
CA ARG A 5 11.68 14.94 9.67
C ARG A 5 12.04 15.48 8.29
N ARG A 6 11.66 16.72 8.00
CA ARG A 6 12.01 17.43 6.75
C ARG A 6 13.52 17.57 6.52
N GLY A 7 14.30 17.66 7.60
CA GLY A 7 15.73 17.98 7.52
C GLY A 7 15.98 19.34 6.85
N ALA A 8 17.00 19.41 5.99
CA ALA A 8 17.43 20.63 5.30
C ALA A 8 16.63 20.96 4.02
N ARG A 9 15.63 20.13 3.65
CA ARG A 9 14.82 20.34 2.44
C ARG A 9 13.88 21.53 2.62
N HIS A 10 13.54 22.19 1.51
CA HIS A 10 12.64 23.35 1.52
C HIS A 10 11.20 22.93 1.86
N ALA A 11 10.74 21.80 1.33
CA ALA A 11 9.44 21.19 1.61
C ALA A 11 9.60 19.78 2.22
N MET A 12 8.58 19.32 2.94
CA MET A 12 8.48 17.95 3.45
C MET A 12 7.55 17.18 2.51
N GLU A 13 8.11 16.30 1.67
CA GLU A 13 7.35 15.50 0.70
C GLU A 13 7.29 14.01 1.05
N ASP A 14 7.85 13.59 2.19
CA ASP A 14 7.68 12.24 2.72
C ASP A 14 6.24 12.04 3.23
N ALA A 15 5.75 10.80 3.21
CA ALA A 15 4.59 10.39 3.97
C ALA A 15 4.74 8.95 4.44
N TYR A 16 3.79 8.49 5.23
CA TYR A 16 3.76 7.14 5.74
C TYR A 16 2.33 6.65 5.89
N GLY A 17 2.15 5.34 5.86
CA GLY A 17 0.87 4.66 6.12
C GLY A 17 1.05 3.62 7.21
N VAL A 18 0.13 3.58 8.18
CA VAL A 18 0.13 2.58 9.25
C VAL A 18 -1.26 2.00 9.38
N ILE A 19 -1.37 0.69 9.19
CA ILE A 19 -2.59 -0.07 9.42
C ILE A 19 -2.22 -1.22 10.34
N ALA A 20 -2.54 -1.09 11.62
CA ALA A 20 -2.18 -2.05 12.67
C ALA A 20 -3.36 -2.50 13.54
N GLN A 21 -4.59 -2.03 13.24
CA GLN A 21 -5.81 -2.57 13.86
C GLN A 21 -6.16 -3.92 13.22
N LYS A 22 -6.95 -4.77 13.92
CA LYS A 22 -7.45 -6.05 13.39
C LYS A 22 -8.12 -5.82 12.03
N VAL A 23 -7.45 -6.20 10.95
CA VAL A 23 -7.99 -6.06 9.60
C VAL A 23 -8.61 -7.39 9.17
N GLY A 24 -9.93 -7.46 9.05
CA GLY A 24 -10.61 -8.69 8.63
C GLY A 24 -10.77 -9.73 9.75
N GLY A 25 -11.33 -9.33 10.90
CA GLY A 25 -11.64 -10.26 12.00
C GLY A 25 -10.40 -10.65 12.81
N ASP A 26 -10.01 -11.92 12.80
CA ASP A 26 -8.91 -12.46 13.61
C ASP A 26 -7.53 -12.41 12.96
N SER A 27 -7.43 -11.83 11.75
CA SER A 27 -6.16 -11.64 11.05
C SER A 27 -5.15 -10.87 11.89
N GLN A 28 -3.91 -11.37 11.91
CA GLN A 28 -2.75 -10.72 12.53
C GLN A 28 -1.99 -9.82 11.54
N LEU A 29 -2.59 -9.51 10.39
CA LEU A 29 -1.96 -8.67 9.36
C LEU A 29 -1.81 -7.23 9.85
N ALA A 30 -0.63 -6.66 9.59
CA ALA A 30 -0.39 -5.23 9.72
C ALA A 30 0.37 -4.73 8.48
N PHE A 31 0.09 -3.49 8.07
CA PHE A 31 0.75 -2.84 6.95
C PHE A 31 1.43 -1.55 7.41
N TYR A 32 2.66 -1.37 6.96
CA TYR A 32 3.46 -0.17 7.19
C TYR A 32 4.09 0.25 5.87
N GLY A 33 3.87 1.49 5.47
CA GLY A 33 4.42 2.08 4.25
C GLY A 33 5.15 3.38 4.54
N VAL A 34 6.24 3.62 3.82
CA VAL A 34 6.96 4.90 3.80
C VAL A 34 7.07 5.32 2.34
N TYR A 35 6.76 6.59 2.07
CA TYR A 35 6.63 7.12 0.73
C TYR A 35 7.50 8.37 0.63
N ASP A 36 8.45 8.39 -0.31
CA ASP A 36 9.29 9.55 -0.62
C ASP A 36 8.66 10.26 -1.82
N GLY A 37 7.99 11.39 -1.56
CA GLY A 37 7.32 12.17 -2.59
C GLY A 37 8.29 13.06 -3.37
N HIS A 38 7.96 13.34 -4.62
CA HIS A 38 8.69 14.31 -5.43
C HIS A 38 7.75 15.15 -6.30
N GLY A 39 8.12 16.41 -6.51
CA GLY A 39 7.42 17.32 -7.42
C GLY A 39 6.05 17.75 -6.90
N GLY A 40 5.92 17.91 -5.58
CA GLY A 40 4.69 18.26 -4.88
C GLY A 40 4.14 17.10 -4.04
N ARG A 41 3.36 17.46 -3.00
CA ARG A 41 2.77 16.47 -2.08
C ARG A 41 1.52 15.76 -2.61
N ALA A 42 0.96 16.19 -3.75
CA ALA A 42 -0.31 15.65 -4.23
C ALA A 42 -0.29 14.12 -4.39
N ALA A 43 0.78 13.57 -4.98
CA ALA A 43 0.91 12.13 -5.15
C ALA A 43 1.15 11.39 -3.82
N VAL A 44 2.02 11.93 -2.94
CA VAL A 44 2.33 11.28 -1.66
C VAL A 44 1.14 11.30 -0.70
N ASP A 45 0.35 12.38 -0.71
CA ASP A 45 -0.88 12.50 0.06
C ASP A 45 -1.91 11.47 -0.40
N PHE A 46 -2.06 11.30 -1.72
CA PHE A 46 -2.94 10.29 -2.27
C PHE A 46 -2.49 8.87 -1.89
N VAL A 47 -1.22 8.54 -2.14
CA VAL A 47 -0.67 7.20 -1.88
C VAL A 47 -0.76 6.84 -0.40
N SER A 48 -0.44 7.77 0.51
CA SER A 48 -0.47 7.51 1.96
C SER A 48 -1.87 7.23 2.50
N ASP A 49 -2.92 7.76 1.85
CA ASP A 49 -4.31 7.46 2.21
C ASP A 49 -4.86 6.18 1.55
N HIS A 50 -4.41 5.81 0.34
CA HIS A 50 -5.06 4.77 -0.46
C HIS A 50 -4.29 3.44 -0.52
N LEU A 51 -2.97 3.48 -0.71
CA LEU A 51 -2.19 2.29 -1.06
C LEU A 51 -2.26 1.21 0.01
N GLY A 52 -2.11 1.59 1.28
CA GLY A 52 -2.17 0.64 2.39
C GLY A 52 -3.52 -0.09 2.46
N LYS A 53 -4.63 0.63 2.24
CA LYS A 53 -5.99 0.05 2.24
C LYS A 53 -6.15 -0.94 1.07
N ASN A 54 -5.67 -0.55 -0.12
CA ASN A 54 -5.72 -1.40 -1.32
C ASN A 54 -4.89 -2.67 -1.17
N VAL A 55 -3.67 -2.58 -0.63
CA VAL A 55 -2.80 -3.74 -0.38
C VAL A 55 -3.46 -4.69 0.60
N VAL A 56 -3.94 -4.16 1.73
CA VAL A 56 -4.55 -4.97 2.78
C VAL A 56 -5.82 -5.67 2.28
N ALA A 57 -6.68 -4.98 1.53
CA ALA A 57 -7.88 -5.56 0.94
C ALA A 57 -7.53 -6.68 -0.06
N ALA A 58 -6.57 -6.46 -0.95
CA ALA A 58 -6.15 -7.45 -1.94
C ALA A 58 -5.54 -8.71 -1.30
N VAL A 59 -4.68 -8.54 -0.28
CA VAL A 59 -4.05 -9.67 0.43
C VAL A 59 -5.07 -10.47 1.24
N LEU A 60 -6.05 -9.80 1.88
CA LEU A 60 -7.10 -10.53 2.58
C LEU A 60 -7.95 -11.37 1.63
N ALA A 61 -8.26 -10.86 0.44
CA ALA A 61 -9.02 -11.60 -0.58
C ALA A 61 -8.29 -12.89 -1.01
N THR A 62 -6.96 -12.86 -1.19
CA THR A 62 -6.20 -14.07 -1.55
C THR A 62 -6.19 -15.10 -0.42
N THR A 63 -6.14 -14.66 0.85
CA THR A 63 -6.16 -15.58 2.00
C THR A 63 -7.52 -16.25 2.23
N THR A 64 -8.61 -15.63 1.79
CA THR A 64 -9.96 -16.21 1.89
C THR A 64 -10.25 -17.21 0.77
N GLU A 65 -9.67 -17.03 -0.42
CA GLU A 65 -9.87 -17.91 -1.57
C GLU A 65 -9.00 -19.17 -1.50
N GLU A 66 -7.74 -19.08 -1.05
CA GLU A 66 -6.86 -20.25 -0.85
C GLU A 66 -7.32 -21.18 0.29
N ALA A 67 -8.13 -20.69 1.23
CA ALA A 67 -8.68 -21.51 2.31
C ALA A 67 -9.78 -22.49 1.86
N LEU A 68 -10.30 -22.34 0.63
CA LEU A 68 -11.43 -23.14 0.12
C LEU A 68 -11.01 -24.25 -0.87
N GLU A 69 -9.83 -24.16 -1.49
CA GLU A 69 -9.40 -25.10 -2.54
C GLU A 69 -7.87 -25.37 -2.46
N ALA A 70 -7.50 -26.52 -1.87
CA ALA A 70 -6.19 -27.20 -1.92
C ALA A 70 -5.05 -26.80 -0.95
N GLU A 71 -4.27 -27.83 -0.56
CA GLU A 71 -3.09 -27.75 0.31
C GLU A 71 -2.04 -26.76 -0.25
N PRO A 72 -1.74 -25.66 0.47
CA PRO A 72 -0.83 -24.64 -0.03
C PRO A 72 0.60 -25.18 0.00
N SER A 73 1.18 -25.43 -1.18
CA SER A 73 2.64 -25.39 -1.28
C SER A 73 3.07 -23.95 -0.95
N SER A 74 3.98 -23.78 0.01
CA SER A 74 4.47 -22.47 0.49
C SER A 74 4.93 -21.52 -0.64
N TRP A 75 5.27 -22.06 -1.81
CA TRP A 75 5.59 -21.28 -2.99
C TRP A 75 4.34 -20.63 -3.64
N SER A 76 3.18 -21.29 -3.69
CA SER A 76 1.98 -20.71 -4.28
C SER A 76 1.47 -19.46 -3.54
N THR A 77 1.51 -19.48 -2.21
CA THR A 77 0.97 -18.39 -1.37
C THR A 77 1.81 -17.11 -1.46
N THR A 78 3.14 -17.20 -1.58
CA THR A 78 3.98 -16.00 -1.74
C THR A 78 3.79 -15.36 -3.12
N ASP A 79 3.52 -16.16 -4.15
CA ASP A 79 3.15 -15.65 -5.48
C ASP A 79 1.79 -14.95 -5.46
N ALA A 80 0.80 -15.51 -4.76
CA ALA A 80 -0.51 -14.89 -4.60
C ALA A 80 -0.43 -13.55 -3.86
N VAL A 81 0.29 -13.49 -2.73
CA VAL A 81 0.51 -12.24 -1.98
C VAL A 81 1.26 -11.21 -2.84
N SER A 82 2.28 -11.64 -3.58
CA SER A 82 3.03 -10.76 -4.48
C SER A 82 2.14 -10.21 -5.61
N ALA A 83 1.26 -11.04 -6.16
CA ALA A 83 0.29 -10.63 -7.18
C ALA A 83 -0.72 -9.63 -6.62
N ALA A 84 -1.23 -9.86 -5.41
CA ALA A 84 -2.14 -8.95 -4.70
C ALA A 84 -1.51 -7.58 -4.46
N ILE A 85 -0.25 -7.55 -4.00
CA ILE A 85 0.48 -6.29 -3.81
C ILE A 85 0.65 -5.56 -5.16
N ARG A 86 1.07 -6.26 -6.22
CA ARG A 86 1.19 -5.65 -7.57
C ARG A 86 -0.14 -5.07 -8.04
N ALA A 87 -1.24 -5.81 -7.88
CA ALA A 87 -2.57 -5.34 -8.25
C ALA A 87 -2.97 -4.08 -7.47
N ALA A 88 -2.71 -4.03 -6.16
CA ALA A 88 -2.99 -2.86 -5.33
C ALA A 88 -2.19 -1.62 -5.75
N TYR A 89 -0.92 -1.77 -6.13
CA TYR A 89 -0.12 -0.67 -6.68
C TYR A 89 -0.71 -0.16 -7.99
N LEU A 90 -1.04 -1.04 -8.93
CA LEU A 90 -1.62 -0.68 -10.23
C LEU A 90 -3.00 -0.01 -10.08
N ALA A 91 -3.83 -0.48 -9.15
CA ALA A 91 -5.12 0.13 -8.85
C ALA A 91 -4.95 1.55 -8.30
N THR A 92 -4.06 1.71 -7.31
CA THR A 92 -3.77 3.01 -6.70
C THR A 92 -3.23 4.01 -7.73
N ASP A 93 -2.32 3.59 -8.61
CA ASP A 93 -1.80 4.42 -9.69
C ASP A 93 -2.90 4.84 -10.68
N SER A 94 -3.74 3.88 -11.09
CA SER A 94 -4.88 4.14 -11.97
C SER A 94 -5.88 5.14 -11.37
N GLU A 95 -6.14 5.07 -10.07
CA GLU A 95 -7.01 6.00 -9.34
C GLU A 95 -6.40 7.40 -9.24
N LEU A 96 -5.10 7.49 -8.94
CA LEU A 96 -4.36 8.75 -8.89
C LEU A 96 -4.45 9.49 -10.23
N VAL A 97 -4.21 8.77 -11.34
CA VAL A 97 -4.32 9.33 -12.70
C VAL A 97 -5.74 9.80 -13.02
N LYS A 98 -6.77 9.05 -12.61
CA LYS A 98 -8.18 9.43 -12.81
C LYS A 98 -8.56 10.72 -12.08
N GLN A 99 -7.94 11.00 -10.94
CA GLN A 99 -8.15 12.26 -10.21
C GLN A 99 -7.42 13.45 -10.84
N GLY A 100 -6.67 13.23 -11.94
CA GLY A 100 -5.86 14.26 -12.58
C GLY A 100 -4.64 14.68 -11.75
N LEU A 101 -4.36 13.97 -10.65
CA LEU A 101 -3.17 14.17 -9.85
C LEU A 101 -1.97 13.59 -10.60
N ARG A 102 -0.83 14.25 -10.50
CA ARG A 102 0.44 13.79 -11.07
C ARG A 102 1.54 14.01 -10.04
N GLY A 103 2.52 13.10 -10.01
CA GLY A 103 3.82 13.44 -9.43
C GLY A 103 4.49 14.49 -10.32
N GLY A 104 5.12 15.50 -9.73
CA GLY A 104 5.90 16.45 -10.53
C GLY A 104 7.23 15.83 -10.94
N SER A 105 7.74 16.18 -12.12
CA SER A 105 9.12 15.84 -12.49
C SER A 105 10.09 16.78 -11.77
N CYS A 106 11.20 16.22 -11.27
CA CYS A 106 12.34 17.01 -10.81
C CYS A 106 13.02 17.77 -11.95
#